data_AF-A0A7X7KC23-F1
#
_entry.id   AF-A0A7X7KC23-F1
#
_cell.length_a   1.000
_cell.length_b   1.000
_cell.length_c   1.000
_cell.angle_alpha   90.00
_cell.angle_beta   90.00
_cell.angle_gamma   90.00
#
_symmetry.space_group_name_H-M   'P 1'
#
loop_
_entity.id
_entity.type
_entity.pdbx_description
1 polymer ?
#
loop_
_entity_poly.entity_id
_entity_poly.type
_entity_poly.pdbx_seq_one_letter_code
_entity_poly.pdbx_strand_id
1 'polypeptide(L)'
;MRTRVCLHNTGIGLRIGDSDPHWQIIAVGGDPDFKPRQAVASATPPYDRWLWNHPRRVQWISLSTTENGPTDLAAGTYTYRTTFQLRGVDLAAFKIKGAFLADNHVDAIRINGRSLRVPEHGYDIPIDEPVEFVISEGFAEGENVLEFDVLNGNGSNPNPESPSPTGLRVEFMGVTRASPSAPHTDIQPSKGGQKMKEP
;
A
#
# COMPACT_ATOMS: atom_id res chain seq x y z
N MET A 1 -23.13 -11.61 2.52
CA MET A 1 -22.32 -11.21 1.35
C MET A 1 -20.90 -10.92 1.83
N ARG A 2 -19.85 -11.33 1.10
CA ARG A 2 -18.47 -10.99 1.45
C ARG A 2 -18.17 -9.59 0.91
N THR A 3 -17.97 -8.61 1.79
CA THR A 3 -17.52 -7.28 1.40
C THR A 3 -16.11 -7.39 0.80
N ARG A 4 -15.95 -6.96 -0.45
CA ARG A 4 -14.62 -6.84 -1.07
C ARG A 4 -14.10 -5.43 -0.84
N VAL A 5 -12.97 -5.31 -0.16
CA VAL A 5 -12.22 -4.05 -0.10
C VAL A 5 -11.36 -3.96 -1.36
N CYS A 6 -11.59 -2.93 -2.17
CA CYS A 6 -10.76 -2.66 -3.33
C CYS A 6 -9.51 -1.90 -2.88
N LEU A 7 -8.37 -2.56 -3.04
CA LEU A 7 -7.04 -2.02 -2.79
C LEU A 7 -6.27 -2.11 -4.11
N HIS A 8 -5.54 -1.06 -4.45
CA HIS A 8 -4.81 -0.94 -5.72
C HIS A 8 -3.31 -0.89 -5.46
N ASN A 9 -2.60 -1.94 -5.86
CA ASN A 9 -1.15 -1.93 -5.90
C ASN A 9 -0.66 -0.86 -6.86
N THR A 10 0.56 -0.35 -6.63
CA THR A 10 1.15 0.66 -7.51
C THR A 10 1.25 0.17 -8.94
N GLY A 11 0.83 1.00 -9.90
CA GLY A 11 0.92 0.78 -11.33
C GLY A 11 0.19 -0.46 -11.87
N ILE A 12 -0.74 -1.06 -11.13
CA ILE A 12 -1.40 -2.30 -11.57
C ILE A 12 -2.21 -2.07 -12.87
N GLY A 13 -1.92 -2.89 -13.89
CA GLY A 13 -2.60 -2.87 -15.18
C GLY A 13 -2.13 -1.77 -16.14
N LEU A 14 -1.14 -0.97 -15.76
CA LEU A 14 -0.69 0.19 -16.54
C LEU A 14 0.45 -0.15 -17.49
N ARG A 15 0.59 0.62 -18.58
CA ARG A 15 1.82 0.65 -19.38
C ARG A 15 2.80 1.63 -18.76
N ILE A 16 4.09 1.44 -19.03
CA ILE A 16 5.10 2.41 -18.63
C ILE A 16 4.78 3.78 -19.25
N GLY A 17 4.84 4.83 -18.44
CA GLY A 17 4.49 6.20 -18.82
C GLY A 17 3.03 6.58 -18.58
N ASP A 18 2.15 5.63 -18.31
CA ASP A 18 0.76 5.93 -17.96
C ASP A 18 0.65 6.52 -16.55
N SER A 19 -0.20 7.53 -16.39
CA SER A 19 -0.59 8.03 -15.05
C SER A 19 -1.40 6.98 -14.29
N ASP A 20 -1.05 6.77 -13.03
CA ASP A 20 -1.74 5.86 -12.13
C ASP A 20 -3.03 6.52 -11.60
N PRO A 21 -4.23 5.98 -11.86
CA PRO A 21 -5.47 6.59 -11.41
C PRO A 21 -5.72 6.43 -9.89
N HIS A 22 -4.95 5.60 -9.21
CA HIS A 22 -5.12 5.26 -7.80
C HIS A 22 -4.01 5.79 -6.90
N TRP A 23 -2.94 6.34 -7.48
CA TRP A 23 -1.78 6.83 -6.75
C TRP A 23 -1.35 8.22 -7.21
N GLN A 24 -1.24 9.13 -6.24
CA GLN A 24 -0.82 10.51 -6.47
C GLN A 24 0.48 10.81 -5.72
N ILE A 25 1.27 11.73 -6.25
CA ILE A 25 2.27 12.45 -5.47
C ILE A 25 1.63 13.79 -5.10
N ILE A 26 1.54 14.07 -3.81
CA ILE A 26 0.79 15.22 -3.26
C ILE A 26 1.68 16.35 -2.75
N ALA A 27 2.95 16.06 -2.49
CA ALA A 27 3.92 17.00 -1.96
C ALA A 27 5.34 16.55 -2.33
N VAL A 28 6.23 17.53 -2.49
CA VAL A 28 7.67 17.33 -2.68
C VAL A 28 8.41 18.25 -1.72
N GLY A 29 9.26 17.67 -0.87
CA GLY A 29 10.08 18.39 0.09
C GLY A 29 10.99 19.38 -0.63
N GLY A 30 11.01 20.63 -0.18
CA GLY A 30 11.75 21.70 -0.84
C GLY A 30 10.98 22.42 -1.96
N ASP A 31 9.78 21.95 -2.33
CA ASP A 31 8.88 22.63 -3.27
C ASP A 31 7.51 22.92 -2.61
N PRO A 32 7.34 24.08 -1.94
CA PRO A 32 6.07 24.44 -1.30
C PRO A 32 4.94 24.74 -2.29
N ASP A 33 5.27 24.99 -3.56
CA ASP A 33 4.31 25.34 -4.60
C ASP A 33 3.84 24.12 -5.42
N PHE A 34 4.43 22.95 -5.16
CA PHE A 34 4.12 21.69 -5.82
C PHE A 34 2.61 21.44 -5.87
N LYS A 35 2.10 21.14 -7.07
CA LYS A 35 0.69 20.82 -7.29
C LYS A 35 0.51 19.30 -7.33
N PRO A 36 -0.40 18.73 -6.51
CA PRO A 36 -0.68 17.30 -6.54
C PRO A 36 -0.99 16.81 -7.96
N ARG A 37 -0.40 15.69 -8.33
CA ARG A 37 -0.62 15.04 -9.63
C ARG A 37 -0.49 13.53 -9.50
N GLN A 38 -1.03 12.81 -10.48
CA GLN A 38 -0.92 11.36 -10.51
C GLN A 38 0.55 10.94 -10.61
N ALA A 39 0.90 9.89 -9.89
CA ALA A 39 2.16 9.19 -10.11
C ALA A 39 2.12 8.50 -11.48
N VAL A 40 3.26 8.13 -12.02
CA VAL A 40 3.40 7.52 -13.34
C VAL A 40 4.02 6.14 -13.18
N ALA A 41 3.47 5.13 -13.85
CA ALA A 41 4.09 3.80 -13.91
C ALA A 41 5.46 3.90 -14.57
N SER A 42 6.52 3.60 -13.83
CA SER A 42 7.90 3.83 -14.24
C SER A 42 8.56 2.58 -14.79
N ALA A 43 9.39 2.75 -15.83
CA ALA A 43 10.36 1.72 -16.20
C ALA A 43 11.33 1.46 -15.05
N THR A 44 11.96 0.30 -15.07
CA THR A 44 13.07 -0.05 -14.18
C THR A 44 14.39 0.35 -14.86
N PRO A 45 15.34 0.99 -14.14
CA PRO A 45 16.64 1.32 -14.69
C PRO A 45 17.40 0.09 -15.26
N PRO A 46 18.16 0.24 -16.36
CA PRO A 46 18.81 -0.86 -17.08
C PRO A 46 19.96 -1.56 -16.34
N TYR A 47 20.33 -1.09 -15.13
CA TYR A 47 21.42 -1.63 -14.32
C TYR A 47 20.94 -2.50 -13.13
N ASP A 48 19.75 -3.11 -13.25
CA ASP A 48 19.22 -4.17 -12.36
C ASP A 48 19.20 -3.86 -10.85
N ARG A 49 19.13 -2.57 -10.54
CA ARG A 49 19.04 -2.06 -9.17
C ARG A 49 17.64 -2.16 -8.58
N TRP A 50 16.63 -2.10 -9.43
CA TRP A 50 15.21 -2.15 -9.05
C TRP A 50 14.61 -3.50 -9.40
N LEU A 51 13.84 -4.07 -8.48
CA LEU A 51 13.06 -5.27 -8.77
C LEU A 51 12.18 -5.08 -10.01
N TRP A 52 12.15 -6.08 -10.89
CA TRP A 52 11.35 -6.03 -12.11
C TRP A 52 9.87 -5.74 -11.87
N ASN A 53 9.29 -4.98 -12.79
CA ASN A 53 7.86 -4.73 -12.84
C ASN A 53 7.08 -6.01 -13.17
N HIS A 54 5.90 -6.13 -12.57
CA HIS A 54 4.90 -7.13 -12.92
C HIS A 54 3.59 -6.40 -13.25
N PRO A 55 3.35 -5.98 -14.50
CA PRO A 55 2.22 -5.12 -14.84
C PRO A 55 0.85 -5.65 -14.40
N ARG A 56 0.68 -6.96 -14.27
CA ARG A 56 -0.57 -7.57 -13.79
C ARG A 56 -0.73 -7.62 -12.26
N ARG A 57 0.29 -7.20 -11.50
CA ARG A 57 0.36 -7.34 -10.05
C ARG A 57 0.80 -6.03 -9.39
N VAL A 58 1.97 -5.52 -9.73
CA VAL A 58 2.59 -4.35 -9.09
C VAL A 58 3.73 -3.82 -9.96
N GLN A 59 3.84 -2.50 -10.06
CA GLN A 59 4.92 -1.80 -10.77
C GLN A 59 5.47 -0.65 -9.92
N TRP A 60 6.69 -0.21 -10.23
CA TRP A 60 7.23 1.04 -9.74
C TRP A 60 6.39 2.22 -10.24
N ILE A 61 6.20 3.21 -9.38
CA ILE A 61 5.65 4.51 -9.72
C ILE A 61 6.63 5.60 -9.31
N SER A 62 6.67 6.68 -10.09
CA SER A 62 7.49 7.87 -9.82
C SER A 62 6.75 9.13 -10.33
N LEU A 63 7.39 10.29 -10.24
CA LEU A 63 6.84 11.55 -10.75
C LEU A 63 6.83 11.62 -12.28
N SER A 64 7.84 11.01 -12.91
CA SER A 64 7.99 10.92 -14.36
C SER A 64 8.97 9.82 -14.74
N THR A 65 8.90 9.34 -15.98
CA THR A 65 9.70 8.21 -16.46
C THR A 65 10.09 8.39 -17.92
N THR A 66 11.14 7.69 -18.32
CA THR A 66 11.61 7.47 -19.69
C THR A 66 11.54 5.98 -20.01
N GLU A 67 11.96 5.57 -21.21
CA GLU A 67 12.11 4.14 -21.53
C GLU A 67 13.17 3.43 -20.67
N ASN A 68 14.10 4.19 -20.08
CA ASN A 68 15.24 3.67 -19.31
C ASN A 68 15.08 3.83 -17.79
N GLY A 69 13.90 4.18 -17.29
CA GLY A 69 13.66 4.36 -15.85
C GLY A 69 13.07 5.73 -15.51
N PRO A 70 12.83 6.02 -14.22
CA PRO A 70 12.38 7.34 -13.78
C PRO A 70 13.38 8.41 -14.22
N THR A 71 12.90 9.62 -14.48
CA THR A 71 13.78 10.76 -14.68
C THR A 71 14.50 11.10 -13.38
N ASP A 72 15.66 11.73 -13.47
CA ASP A 72 16.34 12.27 -12.30
C ASP A 72 15.51 13.39 -11.67
N LEU A 73 15.22 13.26 -10.37
CA LEU A 73 14.42 14.18 -9.59
C LEU A 73 15.26 14.78 -8.47
N ALA A 74 14.93 16.00 -8.04
CA ALA A 74 15.65 16.67 -6.96
C ALA A 74 15.63 15.83 -5.67
N ALA A 75 16.70 15.94 -4.88
CA ALA A 75 16.74 15.36 -3.54
C ALA A 75 15.62 15.96 -2.66
N GLY A 76 15.01 15.12 -1.83
CA GLY A 76 13.90 15.51 -0.97
C GLY A 76 12.85 14.42 -0.80
N THR A 77 11.86 14.70 0.04
CA THR A 77 10.78 13.75 0.37
C THR A 77 9.63 13.87 -0.61
N TYR A 78 9.23 12.78 -1.24
CA TYR A 78 8.06 12.69 -2.12
C TYR A 78 6.94 11.97 -1.38
N THR A 79 5.81 12.65 -1.14
CA THR A 79 4.66 12.05 -0.47
C THR A 79 3.73 11.42 -1.49
N TYR A 80 3.70 10.08 -1.51
CA TYR A 80 2.78 9.28 -2.29
C TYR A 80 1.49 9.03 -1.50
N ARG A 81 0.33 9.11 -2.16
CA ARG A 81 -0.99 8.92 -1.55
C ARG A 81 -1.84 7.98 -2.40
N THR A 82 -2.55 7.08 -1.73
CA THR A 82 -3.66 6.32 -2.30
C THR A 82 -4.88 6.38 -1.37
N THR A 83 -6.06 6.11 -1.91
CA THR A 83 -7.31 6.05 -1.14
C THR A 83 -8.06 4.75 -1.38
N PHE A 84 -8.81 4.30 -0.38
CA PHE A 84 -9.65 3.11 -0.47
C PHE A 84 -10.90 3.25 0.40
N GLN A 85 -11.92 2.45 0.09
CA GLN A 85 -13.21 2.51 0.77
C GLN A 85 -13.40 1.29 1.67
N LEU A 86 -13.76 1.51 2.93
CA LEU A 86 -14.21 0.50 3.88
C LEU A 86 -15.69 0.75 4.20
N ARG A 87 -16.56 -0.17 3.77
CA ARG A 87 -18.00 -0.06 4.05
C ARG A 87 -18.57 -1.37 4.54
N GLY A 88 -19.22 -1.36 5.69
CA GLY A 88 -19.78 -2.58 6.27
C GLY A 88 -18.71 -3.64 6.57
N VAL A 89 -17.53 -3.19 6.99
CA VAL A 89 -16.41 -4.03 7.46
C VAL A 89 -16.26 -3.80 8.96
N ASP A 90 -16.02 -4.86 9.73
CA ASP A 90 -15.57 -4.70 11.12
C ASP A 90 -14.14 -4.14 11.11
N LEU A 91 -14.02 -2.83 11.35
CA LEU A 91 -12.74 -2.10 11.33
C LEU A 91 -11.75 -2.65 12.36
N ALA A 92 -12.22 -3.21 13.47
CA ALA A 92 -11.35 -3.79 14.50
C ALA A 92 -10.77 -5.16 14.07
N ALA A 93 -11.44 -5.85 13.16
CA ALA A 93 -11.00 -7.12 12.58
C ALA A 93 -10.29 -6.97 11.23
N PHE A 94 -10.32 -5.78 10.63
CA PHE A 94 -9.67 -5.49 9.35
C PHE A 94 -8.19 -5.21 9.54
N LYS A 95 -7.37 -5.75 8.63
CA LYS A 95 -5.95 -5.47 8.56
C LYS A 95 -5.54 -5.29 7.11
N ILE A 96 -4.55 -4.44 6.86
CA ILE A 96 -3.79 -4.42 5.62
C ILE A 96 -2.47 -5.12 5.88
N LYS A 97 -2.12 -6.07 5.01
CA LYS A 97 -0.77 -6.64 4.92
C LYS A 97 -0.18 -6.20 3.61
N GLY A 98 1.02 -5.68 3.62
CA GLY A 98 1.69 -5.25 2.39
C GLY A 98 3.19 -5.36 2.47
N ALA A 99 3.83 -5.08 1.35
CA ALA A 99 5.25 -4.89 1.23
C ALA A 99 5.53 -3.69 0.32
N PHE A 100 6.58 -2.96 0.63
CA PHE A 100 7.05 -1.86 -0.21
C PHE A 100 8.50 -2.05 -0.64
N LEU A 101 8.86 -1.38 -1.72
CA LEU A 101 10.22 -1.07 -2.13
C LEU A 101 10.25 0.43 -2.44
N ALA A 102 11.34 1.09 -2.09
CA ALA A 102 11.53 2.51 -2.35
C ALA A 102 12.97 2.78 -2.78
N ASP A 103 13.14 3.76 -3.65
CA ASP A 103 14.42 4.38 -3.96
C ASP A 103 14.33 5.85 -3.48
N ASN A 104 14.95 6.26 -2.37
CA ASN A 104 15.98 5.55 -1.60
C ASN A 104 15.43 4.91 -0.32
N HIS A 105 14.49 5.58 0.37
CA HIS A 105 14.03 5.14 1.69
C HIS A 105 12.59 5.60 1.99
N VAL A 106 11.81 4.81 2.71
CA VAL A 106 10.52 5.25 3.26
C VAL A 106 10.73 5.81 4.65
N ASP A 107 10.55 7.12 4.85
CA ASP A 107 10.69 7.75 6.18
C ASP A 107 9.43 7.62 7.03
N ALA A 108 8.26 7.60 6.39
CA ALA A 108 6.99 7.57 7.09
C ALA A 108 5.91 6.85 6.30
N ILE A 109 5.02 6.18 7.04
CA ILE A 109 3.76 5.64 6.53
C ILE A 109 2.65 6.19 7.43
N ARG A 110 1.56 6.70 6.82
CA ARG A 110 0.40 7.23 7.57
C ARG A 110 -0.91 6.69 7.04
N ILE A 111 -1.81 6.34 7.96
CA ILE A 111 -3.21 6.00 7.66
C ILE A 111 -4.10 7.09 8.28
N ASN A 112 -4.89 7.77 7.45
CA ASN A 112 -5.78 8.86 7.88
C ASN A 112 -5.06 9.93 8.75
N GLY A 113 -3.81 10.26 8.37
CA GLY A 113 -2.95 11.21 9.11
C GLY A 113 -2.28 10.65 10.37
N ARG A 114 -2.59 9.42 10.80
CA ARG A 114 -1.93 8.76 11.93
C ARG A 114 -0.67 8.04 11.46
N SER A 115 0.47 8.36 12.06
CA SER A 115 1.74 7.68 11.79
C SER A 115 1.71 6.20 12.18
N LEU A 116 2.33 5.38 11.35
CA LEU A 116 2.56 3.96 11.57
C LEU A 116 4.04 3.71 11.82
N ARG A 117 4.35 2.55 12.39
CA ARG A 117 5.74 2.08 12.48
C ARG A 117 6.24 1.76 11.08
N VAL A 118 7.32 2.41 10.68
CA VAL A 118 8.08 2.02 9.48
C VAL A 118 9.05 0.90 9.88
N PRO A 119 9.06 -0.25 9.18
CA PRO A 119 10.07 -1.28 9.39
C PRO A 119 11.46 -0.75 9.01
N GLU A 120 12.47 -1.18 9.75
CA GLU A 120 13.86 -0.83 9.45
C GLU A 120 14.28 -1.41 8.11
N HIS A 121 14.92 -0.59 7.28
CA HIS A 121 15.43 -0.95 5.95
C HIS A 121 16.55 0.03 5.55
N GLY A 122 17.35 -0.33 4.54
CA GLY A 122 18.48 0.49 4.08
C GLY A 122 18.07 1.68 3.21
N TYR A 123 19.07 2.49 2.86
CA TYR A 123 19.00 3.56 1.85
C TYR A 123 19.61 3.13 0.49
N ASP A 124 20.48 2.12 0.51
CA ASP A 124 21.30 1.69 -0.63
C ASP A 124 20.90 0.30 -1.16
N ILE A 125 21.19 0.08 -2.44
CA ILE A 125 20.66 -0.97 -3.34
C ILE A 125 21.62 -2.18 -3.47
N PRO A 126 21.17 -3.44 -3.66
CA PRO A 126 19.93 -3.94 -4.32
C PRO A 126 18.58 -3.59 -3.67
N ILE A 127 17.59 -3.14 -4.47
CA ILE A 127 16.20 -2.89 -4.04
C ILE A 127 15.33 -4.02 -4.61
N ASP A 128 15.64 -5.23 -4.19
CA ASP A 128 15.00 -6.48 -4.62
C ASP A 128 14.36 -7.26 -3.47
N GLU A 129 14.54 -6.83 -2.22
CA GLU A 129 13.94 -7.39 -1.02
C GLU A 129 12.76 -6.53 -0.50
N PRO A 130 11.50 -6.93 -0.72
CA PRO A 130 10.34 -6.16 -0.27
C PRO A 130 10.27 -6.07 1.27
N VAL A 131 10.04 -4.86 1.76
CA VAL A 131 9.93 -4.58 3.20
C VAL A 131 8.48 -4.72 3.63
N GLU A 132 8.19 -5.70 4.48
CA GLU A 132 6.82 -6.00 4.92
C GLU A 132 6.29 -5.04 5.99
N PHE A 133 5.03 -4.63 5.86
CA PHE A 133 4.32 -3.83 6.85
C PHE A 133 2.89 -4.34 7.10
N VAL A 134 2.36 -3.99 8.28
CA VAL A 134 0.99 -4.34 8.68
C VAL A 134 0.31 -3.11 9.25
N ILE A 135 -0.93 -2.88 8.82
CA ILE A 135 -1.83 -1.85 9.36
C ILE A 135 -3.00 -2.56 10.03
N SER A 136 -3.20 -2.33 11.33
CA SER A 136 -4.27 -2.96 12.11
C SER A 136 -5.16 -1.97 12.86
N GLU A 137 -4.91 -0.68 12.73
CA GLU A 137 -5.63 0.38 13.41
C GLU A 137 -5.58 1.68 12.60
N GLY A 138 -6.37 2.69 13.00
CA GLY A 138 -6.43 3.98 12.32
C GLY A 138 -7.40 4.03 11.14
N PHE A 139 -8.14 2.95 10.87
CA PHE A 139 -9.18 2.91 9.85
C PHE A 139 -10.43 3.71 10.24
N ALA A 140 -11.11 4.26 9.23
CA ALA A 140 -12.40 4.92 9.34
C ALA A 140 -13.45 4.21 8.47
N GLU A 141 -14.74 4.34 8.83
CA GLU A 141 -15.83 3.96 7.93
C GLU A 141 -15.88 4.93 6.75
N GLY A 142 -16.02 4.41 5.54
CA GLY A 142 -15.96 5.19 4.30
C GLY A 142 -14.54 5.29 3.73
N GLU A 143 -14.15 6.50 3.34
CA GLU A 143 -12.86 6.76 2.70
C GLU A 143 -11.71 6.69 3.70
N ASN A 144 -10.64 6.02 3.30
CA ASN A 144 -9.38 5.95 4.02
C ASN A 144 -8.24 6.42 3.12
N VAL A 145 -7.28 7.14 3.69
CA VAL A 145 -6.12 7.70 2.99
C VAL A 145 -4.85 7.04 3.53
N LEU A 146 -4.07 6.43 2.64
CA LEU A 146 -2.76 5.85 2.97
C LEU A 146 -1.67 6.64 2.27
N GLU A 147 -0.67 7.07 3.04
CA GLU A 147 0.43 7.89 2.54
C GLU A 147 1.78 7.26 2.88
N PHE A 148 2.73 7.44 1.97
CA PHE A 148 4.13 7.05 2.11
C PHE A 148 5.02 8.26 1.80
N ASP A 149 5.93 8.59 2.70
CA ASP A 149 6.98 9.57 2.44
C ASP A 149 8.24 8.85 2.00
N VAL A 150 8.63 9.05 0.75
CA VAL A 150 9.86 8.49 0.18
C VAL A 150 10.92 9.56 0.11
N LEU A 151 12.03 9.36 0.81
CA LEU A 151 13.20 10.20 0.71
C LEU A 151 14.02 9.81 -0.52
N ASN A 152 14.23 10.78 -1.41
CA ASN A 152 15.22 10.71 -2.48
C ASN A 152 16.53 11.35 -1.99
N GLY A 153 17.53 10.52 -1.67
CA GLY A 153 18.81 10.92 -1.08
C GLY A 153 19.22 10.03 0.11
N ASN A 154 20.42 10.25 0.65
CA ASN A 154 20.91 9.50 1.81
C ASN A 154 20.54 10.16 3.15
N GLY A 155 20.23 9.35 4.17
CA GLY A 155 19.82 9.82 5.51
C GLY A 155 20.92 10.49 6.35
N SER A 156 22.15 10.62 5.84
CA SER A 156 23.31 11.12 6.59
C SER A 156 23.88 12.45 6.08
N ASN A 157 23.45 12.94 4.92
CA ASN A 157 24.02 14.14 4.30
C ASN A 157 22.91 14.98 3.62
N PRO A 158 22.44 16.07 4.26
CA PRO A 158 21.45 16.98 3.67
C PRO A 158 22.03 17.88 2.58
N ASN A 159 23.28 17.67 2.17
CA ASN A 159 23.87 18.36 1.03
C ASN A 159 23.27 17.75 -0.25
N PRO A 160 22.68 18.57 -1.15
CA PRO A 160 21.79 18.07 -2.19
C PRO A 160 22.54 17.11 -3.08
N GLU A 161 22.17 15.83 -3.03
CA GLU A 161 22.58 14.92 -4.07
C GLU A 161 22.16 15.52 -5.42
N SER A 162 23.00 15.31 -6.43
CA SER A 162 22.58 15.62 -7.80
C SER A 162 21.25 14.92 -8.06
N PRO A 163 20.35 15.51 -8.88
CA PRO A 163 19.10 14.86 -9.22
C PRO A 163 19.32 13.38 -9.53
N SER A 164 18.48 12.53 -8.94
CA SER A 164 18.64 11.08 -8.96
C SER A 164 17.30 10.39 -9.20
N PRO A 165 17.31 9.14 -9.69
CA PRO A 165 16.13 8.29 -9.72
C PRO A 165 15.47 8.17 -8.34
N THR A 166 14.14 8.21 -8.29
CA THR A 166 13.37 7.82 -7.09
C THR A 166 12.08 7.16 -7.52
N GLY A 167 11.57 6.26 -6.71
CA GLY A 167 10.29 5.61 -6.95
C GLY A 167 9.77 4.86 -5.74
N LEU A 168 8.50 4.51 -5.83
CA LEU A 168 7.79 3.70 -4.85
C LEU A 168 7.16 2.49 -5.56
N ARG A 169 7.22 1.34 -4.92
CA ARG A 169 6.49 0.15 -5.35
C ARG A 169 5.80 -0.46 -4.13
N VAL A 170 4.47 -0.50 -4.13
CA VAL A 170 3.69 -1.06 -3.02
C VAL A 170 2.73 -2.11 -3.52
N GLU A 171 2.77 -3.26 -2.86
CA GLU A 171 1.74 -4.28 -2.98
C GLU A 171 1.11 -4.53 -1.62
N PHE A 172 -0.21 -4.61 -1.57
CA PHE A 172 -0.92 -4.92 -0.35
C PHE A 172 -2.25 -5.63 -0.60
N MET A 173 -2.78 -6.23 0.47
CA MET A 173 -4.11 -6.79 0.48
C MET A 173 -4.81 -6.53 1.81
N GLY A 174 -6.13 -6.37 1.74
CA GLY A 174 -7.00 -6.28 2.90
C GLY A 174 -7.39 -7.68 3.34
N VAL A 175 -7.28 -7.94 4.64
CA VAL A 175 -7.71 -9.21 5.25
C VAL A 175 -8.62 -8.90 6.43
N THR A 176 -9.74 -9.61 6.51
CA THR A 176 -10.58 -9.62 7.70
C THR A 176 -10.27 -10.87 8.51
N ARG A 177 -10.13 -10.75 9.83
CA ARG A 177 -10.13 -11.94 10.69
C ARG A 177 -11.52 -12.57 10.62
N ALA A 178 -11.59 -13.86 10.31
CA ALA A 178 -12.84 -14.60 10.45
C ALA A 178 -13.31 -14.48 11.92
N SER A 179 -14.56 -14.10 12.14
CA SER A 179 -15.16 -14.28 13.47
C SER A 179 -15.04 -15.76 13.84
N PRO A 180 -14.63 -16.12 15.07
CA PRO A 180 -14.85 -17.48 15.52
C PRO A 180 -16.34 -17.73 15.42
N SER A 181 -16.75 -18.63 14.53
CA SER A 181 -18.14 -19.06 14.44
C SER A 181 -18.54 -19.48 15.85
N ALA A 182 -19.58 -18.85 16.41
CA ALA A 182 -20.20 -19.37 17.62
C ALA A 182 -20.45 -20.88 17.38
N PRO A 183 -20.13 -21.77 18.33
CA PRO A 183 -20.48 -23.17 18.17
C PRO A 183 -21.97 -23.22 17.86
N HIS A 184 -22.31 -23.78 16.70
CA HIS A 184 -23.69 -24.18 16.43
C HIS A 184 -24.05 -25.14 17.56
N THR A 185 -24.81 -24.66 18.53
CA THR A 185 -25.46 -25.54 19.50
C THR A 185 -26.47 -26.34 18.67
N ASP A 186 -26.08 -27.55 18.29
CA ASP A 186 -27.01 -28.55 17.79
C ASP A 186 -28.03 -28.79 18.90
N ILE A 187 -29.20 -28.15 18.78
CA ILE A 187 -30.37 -28.51 19.55
C ILE A 187 -30.80 -29.87 18.99
N GLN A 188 -30.35 -30.94 19.61
CA GLN A 188 -30.94 -32.26 19.40
C GLN A 188 -32.44 -32.17 19.75
N PRO A 189 -33.37 -32.60 18.88
CA PRO A 189 -34.76 -32.71 19.29
C PRO A 189 -34.88 -33.79 20.35
N SER A 190 -35.42 -33.41 21.51
CA SER A 190 -35.77 -34.32 22.60
C SER A 190 -36.81 -35.33 22.10
N LYS A 191 -36.48 -36.61 22.13
CA LYS A 191 -37.48 -37.69 22.03
C LYS A 191 -38.17 -37.81 23.38
N GLY A 192 -39.28 -37.11 23.56
CA GLY A 192 -40.15 -37.23 24.73
C GLY A 192 -41.52 -37.79 24.38
N GLY A 193 -41.85 -38.96 24.94
CA GLY A 193 -43.20 -39.25 25.44
C GLY A 193 -44.15 -40.07 24.56
N GLN A 194 -44.32 -41.34 24.92
CA GLN A 194 -45.49 -42.16 24.60
C GLN A 194 -46.81 -41.49 25.04
N LYS A 195 -47.90 -41.74 24.29
CA LYS A 195 -49.23 -41.89 24.88
C LYS A 195 -50.05 -42.94 24.14
N MET A 196 -50.42 -44.00 24.86
CA MET A 196 -51.55 -44.88 24.56
C MET A 196 -52.86 -44.09 24.66
N LYS A 197 -53.86 -44.45 23.84
CA LYS A 197 -55.22 -44.80 24.29
C LYS A 197 -56.07 -45.38 23.14
N GLU A 198 -56.64 -46.53 23.47
CA GLU A 198 -57.83 -47.26 23.00
C GLU A 198 -59.06 -46.39 22.61
N PRO A 199 -60.14 -46.94 21.99
CA PRO A 199 -60.71 -48.30 22.17
C PRO A 199 -60.61 -49.27 20.98
#